data_AF-A0A1N7L4G7-F1
#
_entry.id   AF-A0A1N7L4G7-F1
#
_cell.length_a   1.000
_cell.length_b   1.000
_cell.length_c   1.000
_cell.angle_alpha   90.00
_cell.angle_beta   90.00
_cell.angle_gamma   90.00
#
_symmetry.space_group_name_H-M   'P 1'
#
loop_
_entity.id
_entity.type
_entity.pdbx_description
1 polymer ?
#
loop_
_entity_poly.entity_id
_entity_poly.type
_entity_poly.pdbx_seq_one_letter_code
_entity_poly.pdbx_strand_id
1 'polypeptide(L)'
;MRHHPPSHPRSARLTPVLALGLAVAMTALAAPAAQAECYADYKAKEAGSGALKLHYGVARVPDSACSPQAAAAQLGPRLARGGWVLLNVVSVFGPEGLAQRKASAGPYFLRF
;
A
#
# COMPACT_ATOMS: atom_id res chain seq x y z
N MET A 1 -76.80 12.86 48.15
CA MET A 1 -76.35 14.14 47.55
C MET A 1 -76.07 13.83 46.08
N ARG A 2 -76.91 14.27 45.13
CA ARG A 2 -76.73 15.51 44.32
C ARG A 2 -75.33 15.51 43.67
N HIS A 3 -75.05 15.57 42.36
CA HIS A 3 -75.71 15.94 41.09
C HIS A 3 -74.78 15.44 39.93
N HIS A 4 -75.30 14.98 38.76
CA HIS A 4 -75.08 15.48 37.37
C HIS A 4 -73.69 16.02 36.95
N PRO A 5 -73.28 16.06 35.66
CA PRO A 5 -73.75 15.46 34.39
C PRO A 5 -72.58 14.85 33.53
N PRO A 6 -72.79 14.39 32.26
CA PRO A 6 -71.71 13.95 31.37
C PRO A 6 -71.16 15.07 30.46
N SER A 7 -69.90 14.96 30.03
CA SER A 7 -69.29 15.85 29.04
C SER A 7 -68.25 15.14 28.14
N HIS A 8 -68.56 15.02 26.84
CA HIS A 8 -67.59 14.93 25.73
C HIS A 8 -66.79 16.26 25.67
N PRO A 9 -65.64 16.46 24.95
CA PRO A 9 -65.30 15.87 23.65
C PRO A 9 -63.76 15.76 23.36
N ARG A 10 -63.45 15.55 22.07
CA ARG A 10 -62.24 15.92 21.30
C ARG A 10 -61.24 14.80 21.01
N SER A 11 -61.47 14.17 19.87
CA SER A 11 -60.39 13.70 18.99
C SER A 11 -59.36 14.82 18.79
N ALA A 12 -58.11 14.53 19.10
CA ALA A 12 -56.98 15.11 18.40
C ALA A 12 -56.47 14.05 17.41
N ARG A 13 -56.64 14.34 16.12
CA ARG A 13 -55.90 13.69 15.05
C ARG A 13 -54.47 14.27 15.02
N LEU A 14 -53.63 13.61 14.22
CA LEU A 14 -52.27 13.99 13.80
C LEU A 14 -51.22 13.66 14.87
N THR A 15 -50.24 12.80 14.62
CA THR A 15 -49.40 12.70 13.42
C THR A 15 -48.85 11.26 13.29
N PRO A 16 -48.81 10.65 12.10
CA PRO A 16 -47.92 9.52 11.87
C PRO A 16 -46.48 10.03 11.84
N VAL A 17 -45.51 9.11 11.86
CA VAL A 17 -44.08 9.38 11.63
C VAL A 17 -43.33 9.83 12.88
N LEU A 18 -43.09 8.94 13.85
CA LEU A 18 -41.96 9.10 14.78
C LEU A 18 -41.69 7.81 15.56
N ALA A 19 -41.16 6.79 14.88
CA ALA A 19 -40.28 5.79 15.47
C ALA A 19 -39.72 4.89 14.36
N LEU A 20 -39.12 5.50 13.32
CA LEU A 20 -38.22 4.75 12.45
C LEU A 20 -36.95 4.48 13.28
N GLY A 21 -36.98 3.37 14.02
CA GLY A 21 -35.88 2.89 14.85
C GLY A 21 -34.61 2.80 14.00
N LEU A 22 -33.63 3.58 14.44
CA LEU A 22 -32.32 3.82 13.84
C LEU A 22 -31.53 2.51 13.65
N ALA A 23 -31.65 1.86 12.49
CA ALA A 23 -30.75 0.80 12.07
C ALA A 23 -29.48 1.41 11.46
N VAL A 24 -28.51 1.77 12.31
CA VAL A 24 -27.17 2.15 11.83
C VAL A 24 -26.43 0.87 11.45
N ALA A 25 -26.48 0.52 10.17
CA ALA A 25 -25.58 -0.46 9.58
C ALA A 25 -24.16 0.14 9.56
N MET A 26 -23.30 -0.31 10.48
CA MET A 26 -21.87 0.01 10.43
C MET A 26 -21.23 -0.77 9.28
N THR A 27 -21.23 -0.20 8.06
CA THR A 27 -20.39 -0.70 6.98
C THR A 27 -18.94 -0.35 7.31
N ALA A 28 -18.18 -1.33 7.80
CA ALA A 28 -16.74 -1.20 7.95
C ALA A 28 -16.12 -0.89 6.58
N LEU A 29 -15.71 0.36 6.37
CA LEU A 29 -14.83 0.71 5.28
C LEU A 29 -13.49 0.02 5.55
N ALA A 30 -13.27 -1.13 4.92
CA ALA A 30 -11.93 -1.69 4.80
C ALA A 30 -11.11 -0.72 3.93
N ALA A 31 -10.41 0.21 4.57
CA ALA A 31 -9.42 1.01 3.88
C ALA A 31 -8.38 0.04 3.27
N PRO A 32 -7.99 0.20 1.99
CA PRO A 32 -6.89 -0.57 1.46
C PRO A 32 -5.68 -0.28 2.34
N ALA A 33 -5.07 -1.32 2.89
CA ALA A 33 -3.78 -1.19 3.55
C ALA A 33 -2.83 -0.57 2.52
N ALA A 34 -2.36 0.66 2.78
CA ALA A 34 -1.29 1.25 2.02
C ALA A 34 -0.08 0.31 2.18
N GLN A 35 0.14 -0.56 1.19
CA GLN A 35 1.29 -1.44 1.17
C GLN A 35 2.53 -0.54 1.13
N ALA A 36 3.45 -0.74 2.06
CA ALA A 36 4.63 0.09 2.20
C ALA A 36 5.64 -0.36 1.14
N GLU A 37 5.37 0.02 -0.12
CA GLU A 37 6.19 -0.31 -1.29
C GLU A 37 7.68 -0.08 -1.00
N CYS A 38 8.47 -1.17 -0.95
CA CYS A 38 9.90 -1.09 -0.71
C CYS A 38 10.72 -1.22 -2.00
N TYR A 39 11.72 -0.36 -2.12
CA TYR A 39 12.67 -0.35 -3.21
C TYR A 39 14.09 -0.51 -2.70
N ALA A 40 14.94 -1.13 -3.51
CA ALA A 40 16.36 -1.23 -3.27
C ALA A 40 17.10 -0.72 -4.49
N ASP A 41 18.09 0.15 -4.26
CA ASP A 41 19.07 0.49 -5.28
C ASP A 41 20.34 -0.31 -5.07
N TYR A 42 20.98 -0.68 -6.18
CA TYR A 42 22.06 -1.66 -6.17
C TYR A 42 23.08 -1.38 -7.25
N LYS A 43 24.24 -2.04 -7.10
CA LYS A 43 25.29 -2.13 -8.11
C LYS A 43 25.47 -3.57 -8.53
N ALA A 44 25.64 -3.81 -9.83
CA ALA A 44 25.89 -5.13 -10.38
C ALA A 44 26.94 -5.09 -11.49
N LYS A 45 27.56 -6.25 -11.75
CA LYS A 45 28.52 -6.46 -12.85
C LYS A 45 28.05 -7.55 -13.81
N GLU A 46 28.43 -7.47 -15.08
CA GLU A 46 28.08 -8.51 -16.07
C GLU A 46 28.77 -9.83 -15.72
N ALA A 47 28.05 -10.94 -15.88
CA ALA A 47 28.57 -12.28 -15.70
C ALA A 47 29.26 -12.73 -16.99
N GLY A 48 30.55 -13.07 -16.92
CA GLY A 48 31.22 -13.84 -17.97
C GLY A 48 31.77 -13.06 -19.17
N SER A 49 31.68 -11.73 -19.22
CA SER A 49 32.42 -10.93 -20.19
C SER A 49 33.77 -10.56 -19.56
N GLY A 50 34.89 -10.86 -20.23
CA GLY A 50 36.23 -10.47 -19.75
C GLY A 50 36.43 -8.94 -19.61
N ALA A 51 35.42 -8.13 -19.97
CA ALA A 51 35.36 -6.69 -19.79
C ALA A 51 34.44 -6.33 -18.60
N LEU A 52 34.94 -5.47 -17.70
CA LEU A 52 34.17 -5.02 -16.54
C LEU A 52 33.04 -4.06 -16.96
N LYS A 53 31.84 -4.59 -17.19
CA LYS A 53 30.63 -3.79 -17.31
C LYS A 53 29.92 -3.70 -15.97
N LEU A 54 29.66 -2.48 -15.53
CA LEU A 54 28.94 -2.17 -14.29
C LEU A 54 27.64 -1.45 -14.61
N HIS A 55 26.65 -1.63 -13.76
CA HIS A 55 25.50 -0.73 -13.73
C HIS A 55 24.98 -0.49 -12.32
N TYR A 56 24.29 0.64 -12.20
CA TYR A 56 23.42 0.96 -11.07
C TYR A 56 21.98 0.66 -11.49
N GLY A 57 21.18 0.12 -10.58
CA GLY A 57 19.78 -0.18 -10.83
C GLY A 57 18.91 0.08 -9.61
N VAL A 58 17.61 0.16 -9.84
CA VAL A 58 16.58 0.23 -8.79
C VAL A 58 15.62 -0.91 -9.03
N ALA A 59 15.23 -1.62 -8.00
CA ALA A 59 14.29 -2.72 -8.09
C ALA A 59 13.28 -2.63 -6.95
N ARG A 60 12.02 -2.97 -7.24
CA ARG A 60 11.04 -3.23 -6.20
C ARG A 60 11.36 -4.56 -5.53
N VAL A 61 11.29 -4.58 -4.20
CA VAL A 61 11.39 -5.78 -3.37
C VAL A 61 10.11 -5.92 -2.54
N PRO A 62 9.76 -7.13 -2.08
CA PRO A 62 8.68 -7.28 -1.11
C PRO A 62 8.93 -6.43 0.14
N ASP A 63 7.88 -5.91 0.75
CA ASP A 63 7.97 -5.11 1.97
C ASP A 63 8.66 -5.89 3.11
N SER A 64 8.46 -7.21 3.15
CA SER A 64 9.15 -8.12 4.08
C SER A 64 10.66 -8.23 3.85
N ALA A 65 11.14 -7.76 2.70
CA ALA A 65 12.55 -7.72 2.33
C ALA A 65 13.13 -6.29 2.36
N CYS A 66 12.50 -5.37 3.10
CA CYS A 66 12.94 -3.98 3.22
C CYS A 66 14.14 -3.78 4.17
N SER A 67 15.17 -4.58 3.97
CA SER A 67 16.49 -4.41 4.58
C SER A 67 17.56 -4.74 3.53
N PRO A 68 18.77 -4.16 3.61
CA PRO A 68 19.81 -4.42 2.61
C PRO A 68 20.10 -5.91 2.40
N GLN A 69 20.13 -6.69 3.48
CA GLN A 69 20.42 -8.12 3.45
C GLN A 69 19.28 -8.91 2.80
N ALA A 70 18.03 -8.63 3.18
CA ALA A 70 16.88 -9.32 2.61
C ALA A 70 16.66 -8.93 1.14
N ALA A 71 16.84 -7.65 0.80
CA ALA A 71 16.82 -7.18 -0.58
C ALA A 71 17.89 -7.87 -1.43
N ALA A 72 19.11 -8.04 -0.92
CA ALA A 72 20.17 -8.77 -1.63
C ALA A 72 19.78 -10.23 -1.92
N ALA A 73 19.15 -10.92 -0.95
CA ALA A 73 18.65 -12.28 -1.13
C ALA A 73 17.57 -12.38 -2.22
N GLN A 74 16.75 -11.33 -2.38
CA GLN A 74 15.76 -11.25 -3.46
C GLN A 74 16.42 -10.92 -4.82
N LEU A 75 17.32 -9.94 -4.85
CA LEU A 75 17.89 -9.40 -6.07
C LEU A 75 18.96 -10.29 -6.70
N GLY A 76 19.77 -10.99 -5.90
CA GLY A 76 20.84 -11.85 -6.41
C GLY A 76 20.36 -12.84 -7.48
N PRO A 77 19.35 -13.70 -7.19
CA PRO A 77 18.82 -14.63 -8.18
C PRO A 77 18.14 -13.95 -9.38
N ARG A 78 17.49 -12.79 -9.19
CA ARG A 78 16.84 -12.02 -10.27
C ARG A 78 17.86 -11.48 -11.26
N LEU A 79 18.93 -10.90 -10.74
CA LEU A 79 20.05 -10.37 -11.53
C LEU A 79 20.83 -11.49 -12.22
N ALA A 80 21.08 -12.61 -11.54
CA ALA A 80 21.78 -13.76 -12.11
C ALA A 80 21.07 -14.31 -13.35
N ARG A 81 19.73 -14.41 -13.33
CA ARG A 81 18.92 -14.79 -14.52
C ARG A 81 19.09 -13.82 -15.68
N GLY A 82 19.45 -12.57 -15.41
CA GLY A 82 19.74 -11.55 -16.42
C GLY A 82 21.19 -11.46 -16.85
N GLY A 83 22.06 -12.37 -16.39
CA GLY A 83 23.50 -12.31 -16.68
C GLY A 83 24.25 -11.28 -15.84
N TRP A 84 23.75 -10.92 -14.66
CA TRP A 84 24.37 -9.95 -13.76
C TRP A 84 24.69 -10.57 -12.40
N VAL A 85 25.82 -10.17 -11.82
CA VAL A 85 26.21 -10.50 -10.45
C VAL A 85 25.98 -9.27 -9.58
N LEU A 86 25.13 -9.41 -8.56
CA LEU A 86 24.93 -8.38 -7.54
C LEU A 86 26.25 -8.12 -6.80
N LEU A 87 26.67 -6.86 -6.74
CA LEU A 87 27.85 -6.43 -6.01
C LEU A 87 27.51 -5.86 -4.65
N ASN A 88 26.49 -5.00 -4.60
CA ASN A 88 26.10 -4.31 -3.38
C ASN A 88 24.65 -3.80 -3.48
N VAL A 89 23.94 -3.83 -2.36
CA VAL A 89 22.73 -3.02 -2.15
C VAL A 89 23.18 -1.70 -1.54
N VAL A 90 22.91 -0.59 -2.21
CA VAL A 90 23.35 0.75 -1.80
C VAL A 90 22.45 1.27 -0.68
N SER A 91 21.14 1.19 -0.88
CA SER A 91 20.12 1.57 0.10
C SER A 91 18.82 0.81 -0.14
N VAL A 92 17.97 0.80 0.89
CA VAL A 92 16.54 0.46 0.79
C VAL A 92 15.73 1.70 1.15
N PHE A 93 14.62 1.94 0.46
CA PHE A 93 13.85 3.18 0.57
C PHE A 93 12.39 2.99 0.14
N GLY A 94 11.52 3.91 0.56
CA GLY A 94 10.11 3.93 0.18
C GLY A 94 9.84 4.71 -1.13
N PRO A 95 8.57 4.86 -1.53
CA PRO A 95 8.17 5.52 -2.78
C PRO A 95 8.73 6.94 -2.96
N GLU A 96 8.91 7.67 -1.86
CA GLU A 96 9.49 9.02 -1.84
C GLU A 96 10.91 9.07 -2.42
N GLY A 97 11.65 7.96 -2.32
CA GLY A 97 13.01 7.82 -2.82
C GLY A 97 13.12 7.46 -4.31
N LEU A 98 12.00 7.13 -4.96
CA LEU A 98 12.01 6.43 -6.25
C LEU A 98 12.29 7.36 -7.44
N ALA A 99 11.54 8.46 -7.54
CA ALA A 99 11.59 9.34 -8.72
C ALA A 99 13.01 9.91 -8.96
N GLN A 100 13.69 10.33 -7.89
CA GLN A 100 15.04 10.90 -7.92
C GLN A 100 16.12 9.93 -8.42
N ARG A 101 15.89 8.61 -8.38
CA ARG A 101 16.86 7.59 -8.82
C ARG A 101 16.68 7.12 -10.26
N LYS A 102 15.57 7.51 -10.91
CA LYS A 102 15.20 7.03 -12.25
C LYS A 102 16.26 7.33 -13.30
N ALA A 103 16.76 8.56 -13.33
CA ALA A 103 17.77 8.97 -14.30
C ALA A 103 19.08 8.20 -14.12
N SER A 104 19.54 8.02 -12.87
CA SER A 104 20.76 7.28 -12.54
C SER A 104 20.67 5.79 -12.88
N ALA A 105 19.50 5.17 -12.67
CA ALA A 105 19.28 3.76 -12.99
C ALA A 105 19.08 3.50 -14.49
N GLY A 106 18.61 4.50 -15.25
CA GLY A 106 18.43 4.43 -16.70
C GLY A 106 17.70 3.15 -17.13
N PRO A 107 18.30 2.30 -17.98
CA PRO A 107 17.66 1.07 -18.47
C PRO A 107 17.44 -0.01 -17.41
N TYR A 108 17.99 0.16 -16.20
CA TYR A 108 17.89 -0.76 -15.07
C TYR A 108 16.93 -0.25 -13.98
N PHE A 109 16.18 0.81 -14.26
CA PHE A 109 15.12 1.29 -13.38
C PHE A 109 13.92 0.34 -13.41
N LEU A 110 13.65 -0.32 -12.28
CA LEU A 110 12.56 -1.28 -12.06
C LEU A 110 12.51 -2.47 -13.03
N ARG A 111 13.64 -2.74 -13.70
CA ARG A 111 13.76 -3.82 -14.68
C ARG A 111 13.90 -5.20 -14.03
N PHE A 112 14.68 -5.26 -12.97
CA PHE A 112 15.06 -6.49 -12.30
C PHE A 112 14.21 -6.70 -11.09
#